data_AF-A0A7D5N8Y0-F1
#
_entry.id   AF-A0A7D5N8Y0-F1
#
_cell.length_a   1.000
_cell.length_b   1.000
_cell.length_c   1.000
_cell.angle_alpha   90.00
_cell.angle_beta   90.00
_cell.angle_gamma   90.00
#
_symmetry.space_group_name_H-M   'P 1'
#
loop_
_entity.id
_entity.type
_entity.pdbx_description
1 polymer ?
#
loop_
_entity_poly.entity_id
_entity_poly.type
_entity_poly.pdbx_seq_one_letter_code
_entity_poly.pdbx_strand_id
1 'polypeptide(L)'
;MLSSPDATTTSYVETHQIQTNSFGLYTLQIGKGRVQQGSMQSVPWEQGNQFIRVAIDPQGGTAFQDAGTTQLLSVPYALYAERSGESKSASGTRAGNQHYLSKFDASGSSSSEINSRSSTMAPISESELPVLLPNCM
;
A
#
# COMPACT_ATOMS: atom_id res chain seq x y z
N MET A 1 -12.86 -18.89 13.66
CA MET A 1 -13.44 -17.63 13.17
C MET A 1 -14.59 -17.94 12.22
N LEU A 2 -15.70 -17.23 12.40
CA LEU A 2 -17.01 -17.51 11.78
C LEU A 2 -17.63 -16.18 11.29
N SER A 3 -18.31 -16.18 10.15
CA SER A 3 -18.95 -14.97 9.58
C SER A 3 -20.31 -14.63 10.19
N SER A 4 -20.87 -15.51 11.02
CA SER A 4 -22.09 -15.30 11.80
C SER A 4 -22.06 -16.19 13.06
N PRO A 5 -22.88 -15.95 14.10
CA PRO A 5 -22.81 -16.72 15.34
C PRO A 5 -23.17 -18.21 15.16
N ASP A 6 -24.00 -18.52 14.15
CA ASP A 6 -24.46 -19.88 13.85
C ASP A 6 -23.81 -20.47 12.57
N ALA A 7 -22.75 -19.83 12.06
CA ALA A 7 -22.11 -20.31 10.84
C ALA A 7 -21.52 -21.72 11.01
N THR A 8 -21.79 -22.61 10.07
CA THR A 8 -21.19 -23.96 10.05
C THR A 8 -19.80 -23.96 9.44
N THR A 9 -19.49 -22.94 8.61
CA THR A 9 -18.21 -22.79 7.93
C THR A 9 -17.26 -21.93 8.75
N THR A 10 -16.06 -22.45 9.01
CA THR A 10 -15.01 -21.73 9.73
C THR A 10 -13.89 -21.31 8.78
N SER A 11 -13.51 -20.03 8.82
CA SER A 11 -12.44 -19.48 7.97
C SER A 11 -11.05 -19.75 8.56
N TYR A 12 -10.97 -19.85 9.89
CA TYR A 12 -9.73 -20.09 10.62
C TYR A 12 -9.98 -20.81 11.94
N VAL A 13 -9.16 -21.82 12.24
CA VAL A 13 -9.18 -22.57 13.51
C VAL A 13 -7.73 -22.77 13.97
N GLU A 14 -7.48 -22.48 15.24
CA GLU A 14 -6.21 -22.77 15.91
C GLU A 14 -6.46 -23.39 17.29
N THR A 15 -5.48 -24.13 17.79
CA THR A 15 -5.48 -24.71 19.14
C THR A 15 -4.34 -24.16 19.99
N HIS A 16 -4.61 -24.02 21.27
CA HIS A 16 -3.66 -23.56 22.28
C HIS A 16 -3.60 -24.56 23.43
N GLN A 17 -2.40 -24.88 23.89
CA GLN A 17 -2.19 -25.70 25.08
C GLN A 17 -1.59 -24.82 26.17
N ILE A 18 -2.43 -24.42 27.13
CA ILE A 18 -2.09 -23.48 28.20
C ILE A 18 -2.57 -24.01 29.54
N GLN A 19 -1.86 -23.66 30.60
CA GLN A 19 -2.27 -23.95 31.97
C GLN A 19 -2.99 -22.74 32.55
N THR A 20 -4.19 -22.94 33.08
CA THR A 20 -4.91 -21.92 33.86
C THR A 20 -4.26 -21.74 35.22
N ASN A 21 -4.46 -20.58 35.85
CA ASN A 21 -4.10 -20.40 37.26
C ASN A 21 -5.11 -21.07 38.20
N SER A 22 -4.89 -21.00 39.51
CA SER A 22 -5.78 -21.57 40.54
C SER A 22 -7.21 -21.01 40.55
N PHE A 23 -7.45 -19.91 39.83
CA PHE A 23 -8.76 -19.28 39.67
C PHE A 23 -9.41 -19.59 38.32
N GLY A 24 -8.79 -20.43 37.49
CA GLY A 24 -9.28 -20.75 36.15
C GLY A 24 -8.99 -19.66 35.11
N LEU A 25 -8.20 -18.65 35.44
CA LEU A 25 -7.83 -17.57 34.51
C LEU A 25 -6.72 -18.06 33.57
N TYR A 26 -6.84 -17.70 32.30
CA TYR A 26 -5.83 -17.88 31.28
C TYR A 26 -5.74 -16.65 30.38
N THR A 27 -4.58 -16.47 29.76
CA THR A 27 -4.36 -15.46 28.73
C THR A 27 -3.68 -16.12 27.54
N LEU A 28 -4.11 -15.76 26.33
CA LEU A 28 -3.51 -16.27 25.09
C LEU A 28 -3.59 -15.18 24.03
N GLN A 29 -2.69 -15.27 23.05
CA GLN A 29 -2.70 -14.42 21.88
C GLN A 29 -3.27 -15.19 20.70
N ILE A 30 -4.29 -14.63 20.06
CA ILE A 30 -4.88 -15.21 18.85
C ILE A 30 -3.85 -15.13 17.70
N GLY A 31 -3.71 -16.20 16.93
CA GLY A 31 -2.78 -16.31 15.80
C GLY A 31 -1.37 -16.79 16.18
N LYS A 32 -1.16 -17.16 17.46
CA LYS A 32 0.08 -17.78 17.95
C LYS A 32 -0.10 -19.26 18.31
N GLY A 33 -1.28 -19.81 18.10
CA GLY A 33 -1.57 -21.21 18.36
C GLY A 33 -1.13 -22.11 17.21
N ARG A 34 -1.42 -23.41 17.37
CA ARG A 34 -1.24 -24.38 16.29
C ARG A 34 -2.45 -24.33 15.37
N VAL A 35 -2.24 -23.85 14.15
CA VAL A 35 -3.28 -23.79 13.13
C VAL A 35 -3.79 -25.21 12.81
N GLN A 36 -5.10 -25.40 12.88
CA GLN A 36 -5.79 -26.62 12.49
C GLN A 36 -6.43 -26.48 11.10
N GLN A 37 -6.94 -25.28 10.80
CA GLN A 37 -7.62 -25.02 9.53
C GLN A 37 -7.45 -23.55 9.12
N GLY A 38 -7.26 -23.34 7.82
CA GLY A 38 -7.22 -22.02 7.20
C GLY A 38 -5.97 -21.22 7.56
N SER A 39 -6.06 -19.91 7.41
CA SER A 39 -5.00 -18.97 7.73
C SER A 39 -5.61 -17.68 8.29
N MET A 40 -4.92 -16.98 9.18
CA MET A 40 -5.42 -15.72 9.74
C MET A 40 -5.49 -14.63 8.66
N GLN A 41 -4.61 -14.70 7.66
CA GLN A 41 -4.56 -13.81 6.52
C GLN A 41 -5.72 -14.06 5.53
N SER A 42 -6.30 -15.26 5.53
CA SER A 42 -7.42 -15.60 4.65
C SER A 42 -8.79 -15.34 5.29
N VAL A 43 -8.83 -14.84 6.52
CA VAL A 43 -10.07 -14.41 7.16
C VAL A 43 -10.55 -13.16 6.42
N PRO A 44 -11.78 -13.13 5.90
CA PRO A 44 -12.27 -12.02 5.10
C PRO A 44 -12.72 -10.86 5.99
N TRP A 45 -11.75 -10.13 6.53
CA TRP A 45 -11.98 -9.03 7.48
C TRP A 45 -12.86 -7.91 6.90
N GLU A 46 -12.90 -7.76 5.57
CA GLU A 46 -13.71 -6.78 4.84
C GLU A 46 -15.20 -7.15 4.76
N GLN A 47 -15.61 -8.40 5.03
CA GLN A 47 -17.01 -8.84 4.89
C GLN A 47 -17.90 -8.42 6.07
N GLY A 48 -17.37 -7.62 7.01
CA GLY A 48 -18.11 -7.04 8.12
C GLY A 48 -17.94 -7.84 9.42
N ASN A 49 -19.05 -8.30 9.99
CA ASN A 49 -19.05 -8.89 11.33
C ASN A 49 -18.27 -10.20 11.37
N GLN A 50 -17.22 -10.26 12.20
CA GLN A 50 -16.47 -11.49 12.45
C GLN A 50 -16.76 -12.01 13.86
N PHE A 51 -16.85 -13.31 14.02
CA PHE A 51 -17.10 -13.97 15.30
C PHE A 51 -15.97 -14.93 15.66
N ILE A 52 -15.62 -14.95 16.95
CA ILE A 52 -14.74 -15.95 17.56
C ILE A 52 -15.61 -16.92 18.34
N ARG A 53 -15.47 -18.21 18.05
CA ARG A 53 -15.93 -19.28 18.92
C ARG A 53 -14.75 -19.83 19.71
N VAL A 54 -14.92 -19.93 21.02
CA VAL A 54 -13.95 -20.55 21.92
C VAL A 54 -14.53 -21.87 22.40
N ALA A 55 -13.70 -22.91 22.38
CA ALA A 55 -14.02 -24.20 22.94
C ALA A 55 -12.85 -24.71 23.78
N ILE A 56 -13.15 -25.39 24.89
CA ILE A 56 -12.18 -25.77 25.92
C ILE A 56 -12.21 -27.29 26.08
N ASP A 57 -11.04 -27.92 26.12
CA ASP A 57 -10.87 -29.31 26.56
C ASP A 57 -10.12 -29.33 27.90
N PRO A 58 -10.82 -29.57 29.03
CA PRO A 58 -10.18 -29.62 30.35
C PRO A 58 -9.27 -30.83 30.55
N GLN A 59 -9.42 -31.89 29.74
CA GLN A 59 -8.62 -33.11 29.83
C GLN A 59 -7.40 -33.08 28.90
N GLY A 60 -7.28 -32.07 28.04
CA GLY A 60 -6.15 -31.91 27.12
C GLY A 60 -6.12 -32.94 25.99
N GLY A 61 -7.28 -33.52 25.66
CA GLY A 61 -7.46 -34.45 24.54
C GLY A 61 -7.95 -33.75 23.28
N THR A 62 -9.03 -34.28 22.70
CA THR A 62 -9.69 -33.74 21.50
C THR A 62 -11.18 -33.43 21.72
N ALA A 63 -11.63 -33.49 22.96
CA ALA A 63 -13.04 -33.35 23.33
C ALA A 63 -13.33 -31.91 23.78
N PHE A 64 -13.49 -31.02 22.80
CA PHE A 64 -13.74 -29.60 23.04
C PHE A 64 -15.21 -29.35 23.41
N GLN A 65 -15.42 -28.64 24.52
CA GLN A 65 -16.72 -28.12 24.95
C GLN A 65 -16.83 -26.64 24.57
N ASP A 66 -17.94 -26.24 23.96
CA ASP A 66 -18.16 -24.84 23.56
C ASP A 66 -18.23 -23.92 24.79
N ALA A 67 -17.34 -22.94 24.84
CA ALA A 67 -17.28 -21.92 25.89
C ALA A 67 -17.98 -20.62 25.48
N GLY A 68 -18.42 -20.53 24.23
CA GLY A 68 -19.22 -19.44 23.70
C GLY A 68 -18.70 -18.85 22.39
N THR A 69 -19.55 -18.07 21.74
CA THR A 69 -19.23 -17.33 20.51
C THR A 69 -19.44 -15.84 20.77
N THR A 70 -18.43 -15.03 20.48
CA THR A 70 -18.45 -13.58 20.66
C THR A 70 -18.12 -12.87 19.35
N GLN A 71 -18.73 -11.70 19.14
CA GLN A 71 -18.43 -10.87 17.99
C GLN A 71 -17.14 -10.08 18.23
N LEU A 72 -16.23 -10.11 17.27
CA LEU A 72 -15.13 -9.16 17.15
C LEU A 72 -15.69 -7.87 16.54
N LEU A 73 -15.75 -6.81 17.34
CA LEU A 73 -16.07 -5.47 16.85
C LEU A 73 -14.78 -4.80 16.33
N SER A 74 -14.81 -4.34 15.08
CA SER A 74 -13.67 -3.64 14.46
C SER A 74 -13.34 -2.36 15.23
N VAL A 75 -12.08 -2.24 15.66
CA VAL A 75 -11.51 -0.97 16.16
C VAL A 75 -11.13 -0.10 14.94
N PRO A 76 -11.18 1.24 15.00
CA PRO A 76 -11.01 2.14 13.84
C PRO A 76 -9.74 1.92 12.99
N TYR A 77 -8.72 1.27 13.57
CA TYR A 77 -7.46 0.96 12.90
C TYR A 77 -7.59 -0.05 11.75
N ALA A 78 -8.50 -1.02 11.84
CA ALA A 78 -8.69 -2.02 10.77
C ALA A 78 -9.26 -1.37 9.50
N LEU A 79 -10.20 -0.42 9.65
CA LEU A 79 -10.84 0.29 8.53
C LEU A 79 -9.92 1.34 7.90
N TYR A 80 -9.00 1.93 8.69
CA TYR A 80 -8.06 2.95 8.19
C TYR A 80 -6.86 2.35 7.44
N ALA A 81 -6.38 1.17 7.83
CA ALA A 81 -5.26 0.50 7.17
C ALA A 81 -5.55 0.20 5.68
N GLU A 82 -6.79 -0.17 5.35
CA GLU A 82 -7.27 -0.36 3.97
C GLU A 82 -7.12 0.92 3.12
N ARG A 83 -7.64 2.06 3.61
CA ARG A 83 -7.59 3.34 2.88
C ARG A 83 -6.18 3.87 2.64
N SER A 84 -5.21 3.45 3.45
CA SER A 84 -3.83 3.93 3.35
C SER A 84 -3.01 3.26 2.23
N GLY A 85 -3.49 2.15 1.66
CA GLY A 85 -2.80 1.40 0.60
C GLY A 85 -3.08 1.88 -0.83
N GLU A 86 -4.10 2.71 -1.04
CA GLU A 86 -4.45 3.24 -2.36
C GLU A 86 -3.53 4.40 -2.77
N SER A 87 -2.29 4.11 -3.16
CA SER A 87 -1.54 5.07 -3.97
C SER A 87 -2.21 5.18 -5.34
N LYS A 88 -2.98 6.26 -5.56
CA LYS A 88 -3.32 6.71 -6.91
C LYS A 88 -2.00 6.93 -7.65
N SER A 89 -1.58 5.94 -8.42
CA SER A 89 -0.53 6.11 -9.42
C SER A 89 -1.10 7.00 -10.50
N ALA A 90 -1.05 8.31 -10.25
CA ALA A 90 -1.28 9.30 -11.29
C ALA A 90 -0.11 9.17 -12.25
N SER A 91 -0.26 8.33 -13.28
CA SER A 91 0.52 8.42 -14.50
C SER A 91 0.12 9.72 -15.21
N GLY A 92 0.52 10.84 -14.61
CA GLY A 92 0.51 12.12 -15.27
C GLY A 92 1.73 12.13 -16.18
N THR A 93 1.58 11.65 -17.41
CA THR A 93 2.53 12.00 -18.45
C THR A 93 2.45 13.52 -18.56
N ARG A 94 3.43 14.21 -17.97
CA ARG A 94 3.53 15.68 -18.00
C ARG A 94 3.85 16.09 -19.45
N ALA A 95 2.83 16.11 -20.30
CA ALA A 95 2.89 16.74 -21.61
C ALA A 95 2.86 18.25 -21.40
N GLY A 96 4.01 18.81 -21.05
CA GLY A 96 4.23 20.23 -20.94
C GLY A 96 5.58 20.55 -21.55
N ASN A 97 5.55 21.09 -22.76
CA ASN A 97 6.71 21.67 -23.43
C ASN A 97 7.29 22.79 -22.54
N GLN A 98 8.30 22.48 -21.75
CA GLN A 98 9.03 23.48 -20.99
C GLN A 98 10.52 23.18 -21.10
N HIS A 99 11.17 24.09 -21.80
CA HIS A 99 12.60 24.27 -21.98
C HIS A 99 13.36 24.09 -20.65
N TYR A 100 13.74 22.85 -20.32
CA TYR A 100 14.68 22.54 -19.25
C TYR A 100 15.97 22.05 -19.89
N LEU A 101 17.09 22.70 -19.56
CA LEU A 101 18.41 22.09 -19.74
C LEU A 101 18.43 20.85 -18.85
N SER A 102 18.24 19.68 -19.45
CA SER A 102 18.15 18.40 -18.77
C SER A 102 19.51 18.00 -18.23
N LYS A 103 19.87 18.53 -17.05
CA LYS A 103 21.03 18.04 -16.31
C LYS A 103 20.75 16.74 -15.57
N PHE A 104 19.47 16.34 -15.47
CA PHE A 104 19.03 15.08 -14.90
C PHE A 104 17.80 14.60 -15.66
N ASP A 105 17.95 13.51 -16.42
CA ASP A 105 16.79 12.67 -16.75
C ASP A 105 16.43 11.81 -15.53
N ALA A 106 15.18 11.34 -15.48
CA ALA A 106 14.67 10.56 -14.35
C ALA A 106 15.37 9.19 -14.17
N SER A 107 16.38 8.87 -14.99
CA SER A 107 17.23 7.68 -14.89
C SER A 107 18.60 7.95 -14.26
N GLY A 108 18.89 9.17 -13.81
CA GLY A 108 20.08 9.44 -13.01
C GLY A 108 21.42 9.36 -13.76
N SER A 109 21.42 9.53 -15.09
CA SER A 109 22.68 9.65 -15.84
C SER A 109 23.07 11.12 -15.99
N SER A 110 24.20 11.51 -15.41
CA SER A 110 24.73 12.89 -15.54
C SER A 110 25.62 13.00 -16.79
N SER A 111 25.30 13.91 -17.70
CA SER A 111 26.24 14.36 -18.75
C SER A 111 26.82 15.70 -18.35
N SER A 112 28.04 15.67 -17.84
CA SER A 112 28.81 16.84 -17.42
C SER A 112 29.36 17.58 -18.65
N GLU A 113 28.75 18.69 -19.07
CA GLU A 113 29.44 19.70 -19.87
C GLU A 113 28.62 21.01 -19.97
N ILE A 114 28.94 21.98 -19.10
CA ILE A 114 28.47 23.37 -19.24
C ILE A 114 29.65 24.28 -18.98
N ASN A 115 30.65 24.22 -19.87
CA ASN A 115 31.59 25.33 -20.04
C ASN A 115 32.48 25.20 -21.29
N SER A 116 31.93 25.03 -22.50
CA SER A 116 32.68 25.34 -23.72
C SER A 116 32.51 26.82 -24.08
N ARG A 117 32.93 27.71 -23.18
CA ARG A 117 33.12 29.12 -23.52
C ARG A 117 34.27 29.22 -24.52
N SER A 118 34.02 29.72 -25.73
CA SER A 118 34.90 30.74 -26.31
C SER A 118 34.21 31.43 -27.48
N SER A 119 33.89 32.70 -27.29
CA SER A 119 33.49 33.63 -28.33
C SER A 119 34.62 33.76 -29.37
N THR A 120 34.30 33.61 -30.66
CA THR A 120 35.11 34.15 -31.74
C THR A 120 34.23 35.02 -32.64
N MET A 121 34.73 36.24 -32.83
CA MET A 121 34.14 37.46 -33.38
C MET A 121 33.89 37.40 -34.89
N ALA A 122 32.86 38.10 -35.37
CA ALA A 122 32.51 38.20 -36.81
C ALA A 122 33.43 39.17 -37.58
N PRO A 123 33.61 38.95 -38.90
CA PRO A 123 33.74 40.07 -39.82
C PRO A 123 32.53 40.20 -40.76
N ILE A 124 32.04 41.45 -40.81
CA ILE A 124 31.06 42.04 -41.73
C ILE A 124 31.57 42.02 -43.18
N SER A 125 30.73 41.65 -44.15
CA SER A 125 30.96 41.90 -45.58
C SER A 125 29.75 42.63 -46.19
N GLU A 126 30.03 43.83 -46.69
CA GLU A 126 29.16 44.77 -47.40
C GLU A 126 28.50 44.17 -48.66
N SER A 127 27.29 44.64 -48.99
CA SER A 127 26.94 45.32 -50.25
C SER A 127 25.52 45.00 -50.74
N GLU A 128 24.54 45.79 -50.32
CA GLU A 128 23.39 46.10 -51.18
C GLU A 128 23.17 47.62 -51.15
N LEU A 129 23.55 48.29 -52.24
CA LEU A 129 23.24 49.70 -52.47
C LEU A 129 21.77 49.84 -52.93
N PRO A 130 21.08 50.94 -52.58
CA PRO A 130 19.64 51.10 -52.75
C PRO A 130 19.26 51.57 -54.16
N VAL A 131 18.19 51.03 -54.75
CA VAL A 131 17.59 51.59 -55.98
C VAL A 131 16.11 51.92 -55.74
N LEU A 132 15.89 53.19 -55.37
CA LEU A 132 14.83 54.12 -55.78
C LEU A 132 13.40 53.57 -56.03
N LEU A 133 12.50 53.82 -55.08
CA LEU A 133 11.06 53.96 -55.33
C LEU A 133 10.75 55.40 -55.78
N PRO A 134 9.92 55.62 -56.82
CA PRO A 134 9.42 56.94 -57.17
C PRO A 134 8.26 57.31 -56.23
N ASN A 135 8.31 58.50 -55.62
CA ASN A 135 7.21 58.99 -54.78
C ASN A 135 6.51 60.19 -55.43
N CYS A 136 5.19 60.18 -55.25
CA CYS A 136 4.17 61.12 -55.73
C CYS A 136 4.46 62.61 -55.45
N MET A 137 4.40 63.44 -56.49
CA MET A 137 3.47 64.58 -56.70
C MET A 137 3.86 65.36 -57.96
#